data_AF-A0A2A4TJ16-F1
#
_entry.id   AF-A0A2A4TJ16-F1
#
_cell.length_a   1.000
_cell.length_b   1.000
_cell.length_c   1.000
_cell.angle_alpha   90.00
_cell.angle_beta   90.00
_cell.angle_gamma   90.00
#
_symmetry.space_group_name_H-M   'P 1'
#
loop_
_entity.id
_entity.type
_entity.pdbx_description
1 polymer ?
#
loop_
_entity_poly.entity_id
_entity_poly.type
_entity_poly.pdbx_seq_one_letter_code
_entity_poly.pdbx_strand_id
1 'polypeptide(L)'
;MNFKNPSTRTLILCWVVLMALTIGTMMSGRATSDAALTAGLVLSLGLITWVKSMLILRYYLNLRTASKGWNKGFNIYLFIVLGIIMLIFLLGKQLI
;
A
#
# COMPACT_ATOMS: atom_id res chain seq x y z
N MET A 1 -16.19 -23.04 2.53
CA MET A 1 -15.21 -22.03 3.01
C MET A 1 -15.70 -21.55 4.36
N ASN A 2 -14.93 -21.73 5.43
CA ASN A 2 -15.31 -21.26 6.76
C ASN A 2 -14.77 -19.82 6.92
N PHE A 3 -15.62 -18.83 6.64
CA PHE A 3 -15.26 -17.41 6.70
C PHE A 3 -15.18 -16.97 8.16
N LYS A 4 -13.96 -16.97 8.72
CA LYS A 4 -13.72 -16.41 10.05
C LYS A 4 -13.47 -14.91 9.92
N ASN A 5 -14.39 -14.10 10.43
CA ASN A 5 -14.22 -12.65 10.41
C ASN A 5 -13.13 -12.24 11.42
N PRO A 6 -12.26 -11.28 11.05
CA PRO A 6 -11.26 -10.76 11.97
C PRO A 6 -11.93 -10.08 13.17
N SER A 7 -11.32 -10.20 14.33
CA SER A 7 -11.84 -9.58 15.56
C SER A 7 -11.85 -8.05 15.46
N THR A 8 -12.78 -7.39 16.14
CA THR A 8 -12.85 -5.92 16.23
C THR A 8 -11.52 -5.31 16.68
N ARG A 9 -10.84 -5.95 17.64
CA ARG A 9 -9.52 -5.51 18.12
C ARG A 9 -8.46 -5.52 17.00
N THR A 10 -8.49 -6.53 16.14
CA THR A 10 -7.59 -6.63 14.98
C THR A 10 -7.87 -5.54 13.96
N LEU A 11 -9.14 -5.25 13.70
CA LEU A 11 -9.55 -4.17 12.79
C LEU A 11 -9.13 -2.79 13.32
N ILE A 12 -9.33 -2.52 14.61
CA ILE A 12 -8.90 -1.26 15.25
C ILE A 12 -7.37 -1.13 15.18
N LEU A 13 -6.61 -2.19 15.46
CA LEU A 13 -5.15 -2.14 15.35
C LEU A 13 -4.70 -1.88 13.91
N CYS A 14 -5.34 -2.53 12.94
CA CYS A 14 -5.10 -2.29 11.52
C CYS A 14 -5.39 -0.84 11.14
N TRP A 15 -6.51 -0.28 11.63
CA TRP A 15 -6.89 1.11 11.45
C TRP A 15 -5.81 2.07 11.96
N VAL A 16 -5.34 1.88 13.19
CA VAL A 16 -4.27 2.72 13.78
C VAL A 16 -3.00 2.67 12.93
N VAL A 17 -2.61 1.47 12.47
CA VAL A 17 -1.45 1.31 11.58
C VAL A 17 -1.67 2.05 10.25
N LEU A 18 -2.87 1.98 9.67
CA LEU A 18 -3.20 2.71 8.44
C LEU A 18 -3.16 4.23 8.63
N MET A 19 -3.57 4.74 9.80
CA MET A 19 -3.45 6.16 10.15
C MET A 19 -1.99 6.58 10.23
N ALA A 20 -1.15 5.81 10.93
CA ALA A 20 0.29 6.08 11.01
C ALA A 20 0.96 6.06 9.63
N LEU A 21 0.63 5.08 8.79
CA LEU A 21 1.12 5.00 7.40
C LEU A 21 0.63 6.19 6.54
N THR A 22 -0.55 6.74 6.82
CA THR A 22 -1.07 7.91 6.12
C THR A 22 -0.27 9.17 6.46
N ILE A 23 0.08 9.35 7.73
CA ILE A 23 1.00 10.41 8.15
C ILE A 23 2.36 10.23 7.45
N GLY A 24 2.90 9.01 7.44
CA GLY A 24 4.13 8.69 6.72
C GLY A 24 4.06 8.99 5.22
N THR A 25 2.88 8.80 4.59
CA THR A 25 2.62 9.15 3.19
C THR A 25 2.70 10.66 2.99
N MET A 26 2.07 11.45 3.86
CA MET A 26 2.09 12.92 3.78
C MET A 26 3.50 13.49 3.91
N MET A 27 4.30 12.92 4.82
CA MET A 27 5.70 13.30 5.00
C MET A 27 6.54 12.91 3.78
N SER A 28 6.40 11.68 3.29
CA SER A 28 7.18 11.16 2.17
C SER A 28 6.80 11.83 0.84
N GLY A 29 5.52 12.18 0.70
CA GLY A 29 4.98 12.87 -0.47
C GLY A 29 5.22 14.37 -0.47
N ARG A 30 5.87 14.91 0.58
CA ARG A 30 6.07 16.35 0.76
C ARG A 30 4.79 17.14 0.54
N ALA A 31 3.69 16.72 1.17
CA ALA A 31 2.34 17.26 0.92
C ALA A 31 2.20 18.79 1.08
N THR A 32 3.16 19.45 1.73
CA THR A 32 3.20 20.89 1.99
C THR A 32 4.31 21.64 1.24
N SER A 33 5.03 20.99 0.32
CA SER A 33 6.21 21.57 -0.32
C SER A 33 6.27 21.23 -1.81
N ASP A 34 6.55 22.24 -2.64
CA ASP A 34 6.67 22.10 -4.10
C ASP A 34 8.00 21.50 -4.57
N ALA A 35 8.86 21.05 -3.64
CA ALA A 35 10.15 20.48 -4.00
C ALA A 35 9.97 19.11 -4.66
N ALA A 36 10.74 18.87 -5.72
CA ALA A 36 10.72 17.60 -6.44
C ALA A 36 11.01 16.41 -5.51
N LEU A 37 10.26 15.33 -5.67
CA LEU A 37 10.47 14.12 -4.88
C LEU A 37 11.79 13.45 -5.28
N THR A 38 12.59 13.08 -4.30
CA THR A 38 13.79 12.26 -4.51
C THR A 38 13.39 10.81 -4.81
N ALA A 39 14.27 10.05 -5.47
CA ALA A 39 14.00 8.63 -5.75
C ALA A 39 13.76 7.85 -4.44
N GLY A 40 14.48 8.20 -3.36
CA GLY A 40 14.25 7.63 -2.03
C GLY A 40 12.85 7.89 -1.48
N LEU A 41 12.31 9.10 -1.68
CA LEU A 41 10.94 9.45 -1.26
C LEU A 41 9.90 8.69 -2.09
N VAL A 42 10.10 8.57 -3.40
CA VAL A 42 9.23 7.75 -4.27
C VAL A 42 9.23 6.29 -3.84
N LEU A 43 10.40 5.70 -3.56
CA LEU A 43 10.52 4.34 -3.02
C LEU A 43 9.80 4.17 -1.69
N SER A 44 9.93 5.14 -0.78
CA SER A 44 9.24 5.11 0.51
C SER A 44 7.71 5.16 0.35
N LEU A 45 7.20 5.99 -0.58
CA LEU A 45 5.77 6.03 -0.91
C LEU A 45 5.28 4.70 -1.48
N GLY A 46 6.06 4.08 -2.37
CA GLY A 46 5.77 2.76 -2.91
C GLY A 46 5.64 1.71 -1.80
N LEU A 47 6.60 1.66 -0.88
CA LEU A 47 6.58 0.74 0.27
C LEU A 47 5.39 0.99 1.19
N ILE A 48 5.11 2.25 1.54
CA ILE A 48 3.97 2.60 2.38
C ILE A 48 2.65 2.18 1.72
N THR A 49 2.50 2.45 0.42
CA THR A 49 1.32 2.10 -0.37
C THR A 49 1.11 0.59 -0.47
N TRP A 50 2.21 -0.16 -0.64
CA TRP A 50 2.20 -1.62 -0.63
C TRP A 50 1.66 -2.18 0.69
N VAL A 51 2.23 -1.71 1.81
CA VAL A 51 1.82 -2.15 3.15
C VAL A 51 0.36 -1.80 3.42
N LYS A 52 -0.08 -0.56 3.10
CA LYS A 52 -1.49 -0.15 3.25
C LYS A 52 -2.44 -1.06 2.47
N SER A 53 -2.14 -1.30 1.20
CA SER A 53 -2.96 -2.15 0.32
C SER A 53 -3.05 -3.58 0.84
N MET A 54 -1.93 -4.14 1.31
CA MET A 54 -1.91 -5.47 1.93
C MET A 54 -2.75 -5.54 3.20
N LEU A 55 -2.67 -4.54 4.07
CA LEU A 55 -3.43 -4.48 5.32
C LEU A 55 -4.93 -4.42 5.03
N ILE A 56 -5.36 -3.59 4.08
CA ILE A 56 -6.77 -3.46 3.68
C ILE A 56 -7.28 -4.77 3.11
N LEU A 57 -6.58 -5.35 2.13
CA LEU A 57 -7.01 -6.61 1.51
C LEU A 57 -7.11 -7.74 2.55
N ARG A 58 -6.10 -7.87 3.40
CA ARG A 58 -6.01 -8.99 4.34
C ARG A 58 -6.98 -8.90 5.51
N TYR A 59 -7.22 -7.70 6.04
CA TYR A 59 -7.99 -7.52 7.27
C TYR A 59 -9.37 -6.90 7.04
N TYR A 60 -9.51 -5.90 6.16
CA TYR A 60 -10.81 -5.27 5.90
C TYR A 60 -11.62 -6.01 4.84
N LEU A 61 -10.97 -6.47 3.77
CA LEU A 61 -11.62 -7.30 2.73
C LEU A 61 -11.55 -8.79 3.03
N ASN A 62 -10.99 -9.15 4.20
CA ASN A 62 -10.86 -10.52 4.70
C ASN A 62 -10.28 -11.52 3.68
N LEU A 63 -9.39 -11.08 2.78
CA LEU A 63 -8.83 -11.90 1.70
C LEU A 63 -8.10 -13.14 2.24
N ARG A 64 -7.67 -13.13 3.51
CA ARG A 64 -7.09 -14.28 4.22
C ARG A 64 -7.97 -15.53 4.21
N THR A 65 -9.28 -15.34 4.15
CA THR A 65 -10.26 -16.44 4.11
C THR A 65 -10.59 -16.89 2.68
N ALA A 66 -10.19 -16.11 1.67
CA ALA A 66 -10.36 -16.46 0.26
C ALA A 66 -9.40 -17.59 -0.16
N SER A 67 -9.70 -18.23 -1.30
CA SER A 67 -8.85 -19.30 -1.83
C SER A 67 -7.41 -18.82 -2.08
N LYS A 68 -6.45 -19.76 -2.04
CA LYS A 68 -5.03 -19.44 -2.29
C LYS A 68 -4.81 -18.78 -3.66
N GLY A 69 -5.64 -19.11 -4.65
CA GLY A 69 -5.62 -18.50 -5.99
C GLY A 69 -5.95 -17.01 -5.96
N TRP A 70 -7.04 -16.62 -5.27
CA TRP A 70 -7.42 -15.21 -5.15
C TRP A 70 -6.39 -14.38 -4.37
N ASN A 71 -5.86 -14.94 -3.27
CA ASN A 71 -4.78 -14.29 -2.52
C ASN A 71 -3.56 -14.00 -3.41
N LYS A 72 -3.14 -14.98 -4.22
CA LYS A 72 -2.01 -14.82 -5.14
C LYS A 72 -2.33 -13.83 -6.26
N GLY A 73 -3.52 -13.91 -6.85
CA GLY A 73 -3.97 -13.03 -7.93
C GLY A 73 -3.96 -11.55 -7.52
N PHE A 74 -4.59 -11.20 -6.40
CA PHE A 74 -4.60 -9.82 -5.91
C PHE A 74 -3.20 -9.30 -5.55
N ASN A 75 -2.34 -10.17 -4.99
CA ASN A 75 -0.98 -9.78 -4.65
C ASN A 75 -0.14 -9.49 -5.91
N ILE A 76 -0.25 -10.35 -6.94
CA ILE A 76 0.40 -10.13 -8.25
C ILE A 76 -0.15 -8.86 -8.91
N TYR A 77 -1.47 -8.68 -8.91
CA TYR A 77 -2.11 -7.50 -9.48
C TYR A 77 -1.60 -6.21 -8.83
N LEU A 78 -1.59 -6.15 -7.49
CA LEU A 78 -1.04 -4.99 -6.78
C LEU A 78 0.44 -4.76 -7.10
N PHE A 79 1.22 -5.84 -7.21
CA PHE A 79 2.64 -5.73 -7.48
C PHE A 79 2.89 -5.11 -8.86
N ILE A 80 2.14 -5.56 -9.86
CA ILE A 80 2.21 -5.03 -11.23
C ILE A 80 1.79 -3.57 -11.26
N VAL A 81 0.62 -3.22 -10.70
CA VAL A 81 0.10 -1.85 -10.72
C VAL A 81 1.06 -0.89 -10.00
N LEU A 82 1.51 -1.27 -8.80
CA LEU A 82 2.46 -0.46 -8.05
C LEU A 82 3.80 -0.34 -8.79
N GLY A 83 4.30 -1.43 -9.37
CA GLY A 83 5.52 -1.45 -10.17
C GLY A 83 5.45 -0.50 -11.37
N ILE A 84 4.32 -0.47 -12.08
CA ILE A 84 4.08 0.45 -13.20
C ILE A 84 4.09 1.90 -12.72
N ILE A 85 3.36 2.22 -11.65
CA ILE A 85 3.33 3.58 -11.08
C ILE A 85 4.73 4.03 -10.69
N MET A 86 5.48 3.16 -10.00
CA MET A 86 6.85 3.43 -9.58
C MET A 86 7.79 3.64 -10.77
N LEU A 87 7.67 2.82 -11.81
CA LEU A 87 8.45 2.94 -13.02
C LEU A 87 8.19 4.28 -13.72
N ILE A 88 6.92 4.67 -13.85
CA ILE A 88 6.53 5.95 -14.44
C ILE A 88 7.15 7.11 -13.67
N PHE A 89 7.08 7.11 -12.33
CA PHE A 89 7.64 8.20 -11.52
C PHE A 89 9.18 8.24 -11.56
N LEU A 90 9.84 7.09 -11.59
CA LEU A 90 11.31 7.03 -11.64
C LEU A 90 11.86 7.40 -13.01
N LEU A 91 11.21 6.98 -14.09
CA LEU A 91 11.60 7.33 -15.46
C LEU A 91 11.20 8.77 -15.82
N GLY A 92 10.00 9.20 -15.43
CA GLY A 92 9.52 10.56 -15.66
C GLY A 92 10.43 11.60 -15.00
N LYS A 93 11.03 11.26 -13.85
CA LYS A 93 12.04 12.09 -13.21
C LYS A 93 13.35 12.22 -14.00
N GLN A 94 13.71 11.25 -14.83
CA GLN A 94 14.93 11.35 -15.66
C GLN A 94 14.74 12.24 -16.90
N LEU A 95 13.49 12.56 -17.24
CA LEU A 95 13.14 13.31 -18.46
C LEU A 95 12.82 14.79 -18.21
N ILE A 96 12.82 15.24 -16.95
CA ILE A 96 12.52 16.61 -16.51
C ILE A 96 13.68 17.10 -15.62
#